data_AF-A0A968CVN5-F1
#
_entry.id   AF-A0A968CVN5-F1
#
_cell.length_a   1.000
_cell.length_b   1.000
_cell.length_c   1.000
_cell.angle_alpha   90.00
_cell.angle_beta   90.00
_cell.angle_gamma   90.00
#
_symmetry.space_group_name_H-M   'P 1'
#
loop_
_entity.id
_entity.type
_entity.pdbx_description
1 polymer ?
#
loop_
_entity_poly.entity_id
_entity_poly.type
_entity_poly.pdbx_seq_one_letter_code
_entity_poly.pdbx_strand_id
1 'polypeptide(L)' 'MPDETQTKRFIYPTQGVCPPEIHFKLNDGNLEEIRFVGGGCPGNAQLVARLLEGKPLAEALEYLVGIDCRNGT' A
#
# COMPACT_ATOMS: atom_id res chain seq x y z
N MET A 1 20.26 22.09 -9.75
CA MET A 1 19.24 22.41 -8.72
C MET A 1 18.60 21.08 -8.37
N PRO A 2 18.76 20.57 -7.14
CA PRO A 2 18.44 19.18 -6.83
C PRO A 2 16.92 18.97 -6.88
N ASP A 3 16.55 17.94 -7.62
CA ASP A 3 15.23 17.33 -7.73
C ASP A 3 14.75 16.92 -6.33
N GLU A 4 13.84 17.69 -5.74
CA GLU A 4 13.30 17.43 -4.40
C GLU A 4 12.15 16.42 -4.52
N THR A 5 12.50 15.18 -4.85
CA THR A 5 11.60 14.03 -4.80
C THR A 5 11.20 13.79 -3.33
N GLN A 6 10.04 14.32 -2.94
CA GLN A 6 9.59 14.33 -1.55
C GLN A 6 9.08 12.94 -1.14
N THR A 7 9.99 12.05 -0.73
CA THR A 7 9.64 10.73 -0.21
C THR A 7 9.01 10.84 1.19
N LYS A 8 7.68 10.76 1.28
CA LYS A 8 6.92 10.73 2.54
C LYS A 8 6.56 9.31 2.94
N ARG A 9 6.86 8.95 4.19
CA ARG A 9 6.49 7.66 4.79
C ARG A 9 5.19 7.80 5.58
N PHE A 10 4.25 6.90 5.32
CA PHE A 10 2.96 6.84 5.99
C PHE A 10 2.83 5.51 6.73
N ILE A 11 2.19 5.59 7.89
CA ILE A 11 1.80 4.43 8.71
C ILE A 11 0.30 4.56 8.89
N TYR A 12 -0.44 3.61 8.33
CA TYR A 12 -1.88 3.59 8.36
C TYR A 12 -2.36 2.40 9.20
N PRO A 13 -2.98 2.63 10.37
CA PRO A 13 -3.62 1.57 11.12
C PRO A 13 -4.91 1.15 10.41
N THR A 14 -5.09 -0.15 10.21
CA THR A 14 -6.27 -0.69 9.57
C THR A 14 -7.26 -1.23 10.60
N GLN A 15 -8.52 -1.39 10.19
CA GLN A 15 -9.56 -1.99 11.03
C GLN A 15 -10.37 -2.97 10.18
N GLY A 16 -10.66 -4.15 10.75
CA GLY A 16 -11.49 -5.17 10.08
C GLY A 16 -10.79 -6.01 9.00
N VAL A 17 -9.48 -5.79 8.78
CA VAL A 17 -8.67 -6.54 7.81
C VAL A 17 -7.51 -7.26 8.51
N CYS A 18 -6.97 -8.32 7.90
CA CYS A 18 -5.94 -9.16 8.52
C CYS A 18 -4.65 -8.42 8.92
N PRO A 19 -4.06 -7.53 8.10
CA PRO A 19 -2.88 -6.78 8.51
C PRO A 19 -3.28 -5.53 9.32
N PRO A 20 -3.00 -5.45 10.62
CA PRO A 20 -3.39 -4.31 11.47
C PRO A 20 -2.71 -2.99 11.10
N GLU A 21 -1.56 -3.00 10.42
CA GLU A 21 -0.83 -1.80 10.04
C GLU A 21 -0.31 -1.90 8.60
N ILE A 22 -0.38 -0.80 7.86
CA ILE A 22 0.18 -0.67 6.51
C ILE A 22 1.18 0.47 6.50
N HIS A 23 2.41 0.16 6.13
CA HIS A 23 3.48 1.13 5.96
C HIS A 23 3.70 1.33 4.47
N PHE A 24 3.66 2.58 4.00
CA PHE A 24 3.95 2.87 2.61
C PHE A 24 4.76 4.15 2.43
N LYS A 25 5.48 4.24 1.31
CA LYS A 25 6.25 5.41 0.91
C LYS A 25 5.68 5.97 -0.39
N LEU A 26 5.43 7.27 -0.38
CA LEU A 26 5.05 8.03 -1.57
C LEU A 26 6.17 8.96 -1.96
N ASN A 27 6.56 8.92 -3.24
CA ASN A 27 7.53 9.81 -3.84
C ASN A 27 6.89 10.51 -5.05
N ASP A 28 6.66 11.82 -4.95
CA ASP A 28 6.03 12.65 -6.01
C ASP A 28 4.70 12.07 -6.57
N GLY A 29 3.93 11.37 -5.73
CA GLY A 29 2.68 10.72 -6.13
C GLY A 29 2.82 9.25 -6.60
N ASN A 30 4.03 8.73 -6.67
CA ASN A 30 4.32 7.32 -6.96
C ASN A 30 4.53 6.52 -5.67
N LEU A 31 4.00 5.30 -5.63
CA LEU A 31 4.23 4.36 -4.54
C LEU A 31 5.60 3.70 -4.71
N GLU A 32 6.52 3.90 -3.78
CA GLU A 32 7.87 3.30 -3.84
C GLU A 32 8.05 2.07 -2.97
N GLU A 33 7.35 1.95 -1.85
CA GLU A 33 7.44 0.78 -0.99
C GLU A 33 6.13 0.62 -0.23
N ILE A 34 5.61 -0.60 -0.15
CA ILE A 34 4.45 -0.93 0.67
C ILE A 34 4.77 -2.16 1.50
N ARG A 35 4.39 -2.14 2.77
CA ARG A 35 4.59 -3.22 3.72
C ARG A 35 3.38 -3.35 4.62
N PHE A 36 2.78 -4.52 4.59
CA PHE A 36 1.72 -4.91 5.52
C PHE A 36 2.37 -5.54 6.76
N VAL A 37 2.00 -5.07 7.95
CA VAL A 37 2.60 -5.45 9.23
C VAL A 37 1.54 -6.05 10.14
N GLY A 38 1.92 -7.09 10.89
CA GLY A 38 1.16 -7.63 12.01
C GLY A 38 0.13 -8.74 11.70
N GLY A 39 -0.11 -9.11 10.43
CA GLY A 39 -1.05 -10.19 10.11
C GLY A 39 -1.33 -10.36 8.62
N GLY A 40 -2.12 -11.39 8.28
CA GLY A 40 -2.45 -11.75 6.90
C GLY A 40 -1.54 -12.81 6.26
N CYS A 41 -1.82 -13.17 5.01
CA CYS A 41 -0.99 -14.11 4.26
C CYS A 41 0.27 -13.38 3.75
N PRO A 42 1.48 -13.77 4.19
CA PRO A 42 2.71 -13.07 3.82
C PRO A 42 2.97 -13.10 2.32
N GLY A 43 2.60 -14.20 1.63
CA GLY A 43 2.75 -14.32 0.18
C GLY A 43 1.90 -13.30 -0.58
N ASN A 44 0.62 -13.16 -0.22
CA ASN A 44 -0.27 -12.20 -0.88
C ASN A 44 0.11 -10.75 -0.55
N ALA A 45 0.49 -10.46 0.70
CA ALA A 45 0.95 -9.14 1.10
C ALA A 45 2.20 -8.70 0.32
N GLN A 46 3.17 -9.60 0.13
CA GLN A 46 4.35 -9.34 -0.68
C GLN A 46 4.01 -9.19 -2.17
N LEU A 47 3.11 -10.03 -2.69
CA LEU A 47 2.66 -9.94 -4.08
C LEU A 47 2.03 -8.57 -4.36
N VAL A 48 1.08 -8.14 -3.52
CA VAL A 48 0.42 -6.83 -3.67
C VAL A 48 1.41 -5.70 -3.51
N ALA A 49 2.32 -5.77 -2.52
CA ALA A 49 3.36 -4.77 -2.34
C ALA A 49 4.23 -4.60 -3.60
N ARG A 50 4.64 -5.70 -4.22
CA ARG A 50 5.46 -5.69 -5.44
C ARG A 50 4.70 -5.26 -6.68
N LEU A 51 3.40 -5.52 -6.74
CA LEU A 51 2.56 -5.08 -7.86
C LEU A 51 2.35 -3.56 -7.87
N LEU A 52 2.28 -2.97 -6.67
CA LEU A 52 2.03 -1.54 -6.48
C LEU A 52 3.32 -0.70 -6.42
N GLU A 53 4.48 -1.35 -6.21
CA GLU A 53 5.80 -0.72 -6.25
C GLU A 53 6.08 -0.12 -7.64
N GLY A 54 6.37 1.18 -7.70
CA GLY A 54 6.65 1.93 -8.92
C GLY A 54 5.41 2.42 -9.69
N LYS A 55 4.19 2.17 -9.19
CA LYS A 55 2.96 2.66 -9.82
C LYS A 55 2.53 4.03 -9.26
N PRO A 56 1.88 4.87 -10.09
CA PRO A 56 1.26 6.08 -9.61
C PRO A 56 0.07 5.74 -8.69
N LEU A 57 -0.11 6.54 -7.64
CA LEU A 57 -1.16 6.30 -6.63
C LEU A 57 -2.57 6.23 -7.26
N ALA A 58 -2.84 7.05 -8.27
CA ALA A 58 -4.13 7.06 -8.96
C ALA A 58 -4.45 5.71 -9.61
N GLU A 59 -3.49 5.12 -10.32
CA GLU A 59 -3.65 3.82 -10.96
C GLU A 59 -3.80 2.70 -9.91
N ALA A 60 -3.01 2.76 -8.83
CA ALA A 60 -3.15 1.83 -7.71
C ALA A 60 -4.55 1.86 -7.09
N LEU A 61 -5.14 3.04 -6.93
CA LEU A 61 -6.50 3.19 -6.40
C LEU A 61 -7.55 2.57 -7.32
N GLU A 62 -7.45 2.77 -8.63
CA GLU A 62 -8.37 2.16 -9.60
C GLU A 62 -8.32 0.63 -9.57
N TYR A 63 -7.16 0.02 -9.33
CA TYR A 63 -7.04 -1.44 -9.21
C TYR A 63 -7.57 -2.00 -7.90
N LEU A 64 -7.50 -1.24 -6.81
CA LEU A 64 -7.79 -1.72 -5.46
C LEU A 64 -9.19 -1.35 -4.97
N VAL A 65 -9.85 -0.38 -5.60
CA VAL A 65 -11.21 0.04 -5.22
C VAL A 65 -12.20 -1.13 -5.41
N GLY A 66 -13.07 -1.33 -4.42
CA GLY A 66 -14.07 -2.39 -4.44
C GLY A 66 -13.58 -3.77 -3.97
N ILE A 67 -12.33 -3.89 -3.50
CA ILE A 67 -11.84 -5.12 -2.88
C ILE A 67 -12.14 -5.08 -1.37
N ASP A 68 -13.25 -5.68 -0.97
CA ASP A 68 -13.62 -5.82 0.45
C ASP A 68 -12.96 -7.04 1.10
N CYS A 69 -12.44 -6.83 2.32
CA CYS A 69 -11.97 -7.95 3.13
C CYS A 69 -13.16 -8.74 3.68
N ARG A 70 -13.06 -10.08 3.68
CA ARG A 70 -14.12 -10.99 4.15
C ARG A 70 -15.47 -10.84 3.43
N ASN A 71 -15.50 -10.26 2.22
CA ASN A 71 -16.71 -10.17 1.40
C ASN A 71 -17.92 -9.51 2.14
N GLY A 72 -17.66 -8.57 3.06
CA GLY A 72 -18.71 -7.84 3.78
C GLY A 72 -19.41 -8.59 4.92
N THR A 73 -18.80 -9.65 5.48
CA THR A 73 -19.30 -10.36 6.69
C THR A 73 -18.59 -9.95 7.97
#